data_AF-A0A7C6K357-F1
#
_entry.id   AF-A0A7C6K357-F1
#
_cell.length_a   1.000
_cell.length_b   1.000
_cell.length_c   1.000
_cell.angle_alpha   90.00
_cell.angle_beta   90.00
_cell.angle_gamma   90.00
#
_symmetry.space_group_name_H-M   'P 1'
#
loop_
_entity.id
_entity.type
_entity.pdbx_description
1 polymer ?
#
loop_
_entity_poly.entity_id
_entity_poly.type
_entity_poly.pdbx_seq_one_letter_code
_entity_poly.pdbx_strand_id
1 'polypeptide(L)'
;MKNLSSSLKQNVSCKNNKFFKLYLLFFSLLNLIYVCLEIYNSKLRDSFSSLGNSLLLIKEKYPSEFIMSTSISKVNNIIVFLIFFINLFCFIILIKKKFNVKEKQFLIIHIIFLFVNSLISYILATIFSVPIGNLIEQLFTSYLTTSIVLMYLIVKTINRKIKTMNNL
;
A
#
# COMPACT_ATOMS: atom_id res chain seq x y z
N MET A 1 -10.59 37.35 -16.47
CA MET A 1 -10.95 36.17 -15.61
C MET A 1 -11.57 34.98 -16.37
N LYS A 2 -11.54 34.89 -17.71
CA LYS A 2 -12.08 33.73 -18.47
C LYS A 2 -11.10 32.57 -18.73
N ASN A 3 -9.80 32.74 -18.42
CA ASN A 3 -8.77 31.72 -18.74
C ASN A 3 -8.38 30.82 -17.55
N LEU A 4 -8.90 31.05 -16.34
CA LEU A 4 -8.66 30.14 -15.20
C LEU A 4 -9.62 28.95 -15.18
N SER A 5 -10.84 29.11 -15.70
CA SER A 5 -11.86 28.04 -15.66
C SER A 5 -11.62 26.95 -16.72
N SER A 6 -10.91 27.26 -17.82
CA SER A 6 -10.56 26.29 -18.85
C SER A 6 -9.38 25.39 -18.46
N SER A 7 -8.43 25.88 -17.65
CA SER A 7 -7.35 25.05 -17.11
C SER A 7 -7.83 24.15 -15.96
N LEU A 8 -8.79 24.62 -15.16
CA LEU A 8 -9.50 23.81 -14.16
C LEU A 8 -10.44 22.77 -14.78
N LYS A 9 -10.95 22.98 -16.00
CA LYS A 9 -11.79 21.99 -16.72
C LYS A 9 -11.03 20.79 -17.28
N GLN A 10 -9.70 20.83 -17.35
CA GLN A 10 -8.90 19.63 -17.62
C GLN A 10 -8.70 18.74 -16.39
N ASN A 11 -9.24 19.13 -15.23
CA ASN A 11 -9.16 18.33 -14.03
C ASN A 11 -10.18 17.18 -14.06
N VAL A 12 -9.65 16.00 -13.73
CA VAL A 12 -10.39 14.77 -13.41
C VAL A 12 -11.02 14.04 -14.61
N SER A 13 -10.28 13.84 -15.70
CA SER A 13 -10.47 12.67 -16.58
C SER A 13 -9.90 11.39 -15.94
N CYS A 14 -10.08 11.19 -14.62
CA CYS A 14 -9.89 9.89 -13.97
C CYS A 14 -11.22 9.09 -13.93
N LYS A 15 -12.30 9.64 -14.49
CA LYS A 15 -13.66 9.08 -14.35
C LYS A 15 -13.83 7.68 -14.94
N ASN A 16 -13.05 7.28 -15.96
CA ASN A 16 -13.37 6.08 -16.77
C ASN A 16 -12.28 5.01 -16.88
N ASN A 17 -11.23 5.00 -16.04
CA ASN A 17 -10.31 3.86 -16.07
C ASN A 17 -10.78 2.74 -15.14
N LYS A 18 -11.61 1.82 -15.68
CA LYS A 18 -12.15 0.65 -14.95
C LYS A 18 -11.05 -0.15 -14.26
N PHE A 19 -9.91 -0.34 -14.93
CA PHE A 19 -8.78 -1.08 -14.38
C PHE A 19 -8.19 -0.41 -13.14
N PHE A 20 -8.03 0.92 -13.16
CA PHE A 20 -7.48 1.64 -12.02
C PHE A 20 -8.39 1.57 -10.79
N LYS A 21 -9.71 1.67 -11.00
CA LYS A 21 -10.69 1.49 -9.92
C LYS A 21 -10.62 0.08 -9.33
N LEU A 22 -10.53 -0.93 -10.19
CA LEU A 22 -10.42 -2.33 -9.79
C LEU A 22 -9.13 -2.56 -8.98
N TYR A 23 -8.01 -1.98 -9.42
CA TYR A 23 -6.74 -2.01 -8.71
C TYR A 23 -6.86 -1.43 -7.29
N LEU A 24 -7.42 -0.23 -7.13
CA LEU A 24 -7.60 0.39 -5.82
C LEU A 24 -8.52 -0.46 -4.92
N LEU A 25 -9.58 -1.03 -5.49
CA LEU A 25 -10.50 -1.90 -4.76
C LEU A 25 -9.81 -3.16 -4.24
N PHE A 26 -9.08 -3.88 -5.10
CA PHE A 26 -8.35 -5.08 -4.69
C PHE A 26 -7.29 -4.77 -3.64
N PHE A 27 -6.57 -3.67 -3.80
CA PHE A 27 -5.61 -3.21 -2.80
C PHE A 27 -6.30 -2.97 -1.45
N SER A 28 -7.41 -2.22 -1.44
CA SER A 28 -8.15 -1.92 -0.20
C SER A 28 -8.67 -3.18 0.48
N LEU A 29 -9.18 -4.15 -0.29
CA LEU A 29 -9.65 -5.42 0.25
C LEU A 29 -8.52 -6.21 0.90
N LEU A 30 -7.37 -6.35 0.24
CA LEU A 30 -6.21 -7.03 0.79
C LEU A 30 -5.69 -6.33 2.05
N ASN A 31 -5.60 -4.99 2.02
CA ASN A 31 -5.21 -4.19 3.17
C ASN A 31 -6.13 -4.41 4.36
N LEU A 32 -7.45 -4.44 4.13
CA LEU A 32 -8.44 -4.70 5.17
C LEU A 32 -8.31 -6.11 5.75
N ILE A 33 -8.15 -7.14 4.90
CA ILE A 33 -7.97 -8.52 5.34
C ILE A 33 -6.72 -8.63 6.24
N TYR A 34 -5.60 -8.07 5.81
CA TYR A 34 -4.38 -8.04 6.61
C TYR A 34 -4.60 -7.36 7.96
N VAL A 35 -5.23 -6.17 7.98
CA VAL A 35 -5.45 -5.44 9.23
C VAL A 35 -6.33 -6.24 10.19
N CYS A 36 -7.41 -6.85 9.71
CA CYS A 36 -8.27 -7.70 10.53
C CYS A 36 -7.51 -8.92 11.09
N LEU A 37 -6.71 -9.58 10.25
CA LEU A 37 -5.90 -10.73 10.66
C LEU A 37 -4.83 -10.33 11.69
N GLU A 38 -4.17 -9.20 11.50
CA GLU A 38 -3.11 -8.74 12.40
C GLU A 38 -3.68 -8.26 13.76
N ILE A 39 -4.85 -7.63 13.77
CA ILE A 39 -5.58 -7.32 15.01
C ILE A 39 -5.91 -8.61 15.76
N TYR A 40 -6.43 -9.62 15.06
CA TYR A 40 -6.75 -10.91 15.68
C TYR A 40 -5.48 -11.61 16.19
N ASN A 41 -4.39 -11.59 15.40
CA ASN A 41 -3.11 -12.16 15.77
C ASN A 41 -2.49 -11.47 16.99
N SER A 42 -2.59 -10.14 17.09
CA SER A 42 -2.13 -9.39 18.26
C SER A 42 -2.85 -9.84 19.52
N LYS A 43 -4.19 -9.96 19.47
CA LYS A 43 -4.99 -10.44 20.62
C LYS A 43 -4.65 -11.87 21.03
N LEU A 44 -4.35 -12.75 20.05
CA LEU A 44 -3.86 -14.10 20.36
C LEU A 44 -2.51 -14.03 21.10
N ARG A 45 -1.58 -13.19 20.63
CA ARG A 45 -0.25 -13.03 21.24
C ARG A 45 -0.30 -12.42 22.63
N ASP A 46 -1.25 -11.52 22.90
CA ASP A 46 -1.48 -10.98 24.24
C ASP A 46 -1.76 -12.09 25.27
N SER A 47 -2.41 -13.18 24.83
CA SER A 47 -2.71 -14.35 25.67
C SER A 47 -1.43 -15.06 26.17
N PHE A 48 -0.32 -14.96 25.42
CA PHE A 48 0.96 -15.57 25.79
C PHE A 48 1.96 -14.56 26.37
N SER A 49 1.63 -13.27 26.40
CA SER A 49 2.53 -12.20 26.84
C SER A 49 3.13 -12.46 28.23
N SER A 50 2.36 -13.09 29.12
CA SER A 50 2.78 -13.49 30.47
C SER A 50 3.94 -14.52 30.52
N LEU A 51 4.16 -15.26 29.43
CA LEU A 51 5.23 -16.26 29.31
C LEU A 51 6.52 -15.67 28.73
N GLY A 52 6.53 -14.38 28.39
CA GLY A 52 7.67 -13.72 27.74
C GLY A 52 7.99 -14.34 26.38
N ASN A 53 9.27 -14.39 26.03
CA ASN A 53 9.75 -14.89 24.72
C ASN A 53 10.06 -16.40 24.71
N SER A 54 9.65 -17.16 25.73
CA SER A 54 9.96 -18.59 25.79
C SER A 54 9.03 -19.39 24.86
N LEU A 55 9.49 -19.58 23.63
CA LEU A 55 8.74 -20.27 22.57
C LEU A 55 8.35 -21.70 22.94
N LEU A 56 9.15 -22.36 23.79
CA LEU A 56 8.91 -23.72 24.26
C LEU A 56 7.74 -23.74 25.26
N LEU A 57 7.74 -22.84 26.25
CA LEU A 57 6.65 -22.70 27.22
C LEU A 57 5.32 -22.29 26.58
N ILE A 58 5.37 -21.44 25.54
CA ILE A 58 4.17 -21.02 24.81
C ILE A 58 3.55 -22.20 24.07
N LYS A 59 4.37 -23.02 23.39
CA LYS A 59 3.89 -24.21 22.68
C LYS A 59 3.26 -25.25 23.62
N GLU A 60 3.81 -25.40 24.82
CA GLU A 60 3.30 -26.34 25.81
C GLU A 60 2.00 -25.85 26.45
N LYS A 61 1.92 -24.55 26.79
CA LYS A 61 0.76 -23.99 27.51
C LYS A 61 -0.41 -23.59 26.61
N TYR A 62 -0.14 -23.19 25.36
CA TYR A 62 -1.13 -22.73 24.38
C TYR A 62 -0.86 -23.27 22.96
N PRO A 63 -0.88 -24.60 22.76
CA PRO A 63 -0.50 -25.22 21.50
C PRO A 63 -1.38 -24.78 20.32
N SER A 64 -2.70 -24.73 20.50
CA SER A 64 -3.68 -24.38 19.47
C SER A 64 -3.52 -22.93 19.00
N GLU A 65 -3.44 -22.00 19.94
CA GLU A 65 -3.39 -20.58 19.69
C GLU A 65 -2.03 -20.19 19.11
N PHE A 66 -0.95 -20.89 19.50
CA PHE A 66 0.36 -20.76 18.86
C PHE A 66 0.34 -21.21 17.39
N ILE A 67 -0.26 -22.37 17.09
CA ILE A 67 -0.44 -22.85 15.70
C ILE A 67 -1.27 -21.87 14.88
N MET A 68 -2.32 -21.30 15.48
CA MET A 68 -3.16 -20.30 14.82
C MET A 68 -2.39 -19.01 14.53
N SER A 69 -1.70 -18.46 15.53
CA SER A 69 -0.89 -17.23 15.37
C SER A 69 0.18 -17.37 14.29
N THR A 70 0.88 -18.51 14.25
CA THR A 70 1.89 -18.79 13.22
C THR A 70 1.27 -18.94 11.83
N SER A 71 0.10 -19.56 11.74
CA SER A 71 -0.64 -19.69 10.46
C SER A 71 -1.12 -18.33 9.95
N ILE A 72 -1.68 -17.49 10.82
CA ILE A 72 -2.08 -16.12 10.47
C ILE A 72 -0.88 -15.31 9.97
N SER A 73 0.26 -15.42 10.66
CA SER A 73 1.48 -14.71 10.27
C SER A 73 1.94 -15.12 8.86
N LYS A 74 1.84 -16.41 8.50
CA LYS A 74 2.13 -16.89 7.13
C LYS A 74 1.15 -16.33 6.10
N VAL A 75 -0.14 -16.29 6.42
CA VAL A 75 -1.17 -15.72 5.53
C VAL A 75 -0.95 -14.23 5.32
N ASN A 76 -0.64 -13.48 6.38
CA ASN A 76 -0.31 -12.06 6.30
C ASN A 76 0.89 -11.82 5.38
N ASN A 77 1.95 -12.63 5.48
CA ASN A 77 3.09 -12.54 4.56
C ASN A 77 2.67 -12.74 3.09
N ILE A 78 1.80 -13.71 2.80
CA ILE A 78 1.26 -13.93 1.44
C ILE A 78 0.49 -12.69 0.96
N ILE A 79 -0.32 -12.09 1.82
CA ILE A 79 -1.06 -10.87 1.48
C ILE A 79 -0.11 -9.71 1.16
N VAL A 80 0.95 -9.52 1.95
CA VAL A 80 1.98 -8.50 1.68
C VAL A 80 2.62 -8.73 0.31
N PHE A 81 2.97 -9.98 -0.02
CA PHE A 81 3.49 -10.30 -1.36
C PHE A 81 2.49 -10.00 -2.47
N LEU A 82 1.21 -10.33 -2.30
CA LEU A 82 0.17 -10.04 -3.28
C LEU A 82 0.00 -8.53 -3.51
N ILE A 83 -0.03 -7.73 -2.45
CA ILE A 83 -0.08 -6.27 -2.52
C ILE A 83 1.12 -5.73 -3.31
N PHE A 84 2.32 -6.22 -3.01
CA PHE A 84 3.54 -5.85 -3.74
C PHE A 84 3.44 -6.18 -5.23
N PHE A 85 3.01 -7.39 -5.60
CA PHE A 85 2.86 -7.78 -7.00
C PHE A 85 1.83 -6.93 -7.74
N ILE A 86 0.69 -6.66 -7.12
CA ILE A 86 -0.38 -5.83 -7.70
C ILE A 86 0.12 -4.39 -7.94
N ASN A 87 0.85 -3.81 -6.98
CA ASN A 87 1.48 -2.49 -7.17
C ASN A 87 2.47 -2.49 -8.31
N LEU A 88 3.40 -3.45 -8.33
CA LEU A 88 4.43 -3.55 -9.36
C LEU A 88 3.79 -3.66 -10.74
N PHE A 89 2.81 -4.54 -10.89
CA PHE A 89 2.06 -4.72 -12.12
C PHE A 89 1.39 -3.42 -12.57
N CYS A 90 0.74 -2.71 -11.64
CA CYS A 90 0.10 -1.44 -11.93
C CYS A 90 1.11 -0.38 -12.41
N PHE A 91 2.27 -0.27 -11.76
CA PHE A 91 3.34 0.65 -12.19
C PHE A 91 3.95 0.28 -13.55
N ILE A 92 4.10 -1.01 -13.85
CA ILE A 92 4.57 -1.45 -15.17
C ILE A 92 3.59 -1.02 -16.27
N ILE A 93 2.28 -1.19 -16.04
CA ILE A 93 1.24 -0.75 -16.99
C ILE A 93 1.26 0.77 -17.17
N LEU A 94 1.48 1.52 -16.08
CA LEU A 94 1.63 2.97 -16.09
C LEU A 94 2.81 3.42 -16.94
N ILE A 95 4.00 2.84 -16.73
CA ILE A 95 5.23 3.18 -17.47
C ILE A 95 5.09 2.82 -18.96
N LYS A 96 4.43 1.70 -19.27
CA LYS A 96 4.08 1.31 -20.64
C LYS A 96 2.96 2.17 -21.25
N LYS A 97 2.44 3.16 -20.51
CA LYS A 97 1.37 4.09 -20.92
C LYS A 97 0.13 3.39 -21.47
N LYS A 98 -0.17 2.20 -20.96
CA LYS A 98 -1.39 1.47 -21.32
C LYS A 98 -2.63 1.99 -20.59
N PHE A 99 -2.45 2.90 -19.63
CA PHE A 99 -3.54 3.60 -18.97
C PHE A 99 -3.95 4.86 -19.73
N ASN A 100 -5.27 5.09 -19.82
CA ASN A 100 -5.85 6.34 -20.28
C ASN A 100 -5.76 7.48 -19.24
N VAL A 101 -4.80 7.41 -18.30
CA VAL A 101 -4.60 8.38 -17.21
C VAL A 101 -3.19 8.94 -17.29
N LYS A 102 -3.03 10.25 -17.07
CA LYS A 102 -1.71 10.89 -17.02
C LYS A 102 -0.88 10.33 -15.86
N GLU A 103 0.38 9.98 -16.10
CA GLU A 103 1.33 9.42 -15.11
C GLU A 103 1.33 10.22 -13.78
N LYS A 104 1.39 11.55 -13.89
CA LYS A 104 1.35 12.46 -12.73
C LYS A 104 0.05 12.36 -11.92
N GLN A 105 -1.10 12.31 -12.59
CA GLN A 105 -2.40 12.24 -11.92
C GLN A 105 -2.57 10.90 -11.21
N PHE A 106 -2.13 9.81 -11.84
CA PHE A 106 -2.14 8.48 -11.22
C PHE A 106 -1.34 8.48 -9.92
N LEU A 107 -0.11 9.00 -9.95
CA LEU A 107 0.76 9.03 -8.77
C LEU A 107 0.18 9.85 -7.63
N ILE A 108 -0.39 11.03 -7.92
CA ILE A 108 -1.04 11.86 -6.90
C ILE A 108 -2.17 11.08 -6.21
N ILE A 109 -3.04 10.45 -7.00
CA ILE A 109 -4.16 9.67 -6.43
C ILE A 109 -3.64 8.49 -5.62
N HIS A 110 -2.64 7.78 -6.12
CA HIS A 110 -2.06 6.63 -5.42
C HIS A 110 -1.40 7.04 -4.09
N ILE A 111 -0.67 8.15 -4.04
CA ILE A 111 -0.06 8.67 -2.80
C ILE A 111 -1.15 9.06 -1.79
N ILE A 112 -2.19 9.78 -2.22
CA ILE A 112 -3.32 10.14 -1.36
C ILE A 112 -3.99 8.86 -0.83
N PHE A 113 -4.18 7.86 -1.69
CA PHE A 113 -4.76 6.58 -1.31
C PHE A 113 -3.91 5.83 -0.27
N LEU A 114 -2.58 5.75 -0.43
CA LEU A 114 -1.70 5.15 0.57
C LEU A 114 -1.77 5.92 1.90
N PHE A 115 -1.78 7.25 1.85
CA PHE A 115 -1.92 8.08 3.04
C PHE A 115 -3.22 7.82 3.79
N VAL A 116 -4.35 7.72 3.07
CA VAL A 116 -5.65 7.39 3.67
C VAL A 116 -5.64 6.00 4.31
N ASN A 117 -5.09 4.99 3.64
CA ASN A 117 -4.98 3.64 4.24
C ASN A 117 -4.11 3.64 5.49
N SER A 118 -2.97 4.36 5.49
CA SER A 118 -2.12 4.50 6.67
C SER A 118 -2.86 5.17 7.84
N LEU A 119 -3.66 6.21 7.55
CA LEU A 119 -4.48 6.87 8.56
C LEU A 119 -5.55 5.94 9.14
N ILE A 120 -6.20 5.14 8.30
CA ILE A 120 -7.17 4.13 8.75
C ILE A 120 -6.47 3.08 9.63
N SER A 121 -5.32 2.55 9.20
CA SER A 121 -4.53 1.61 9.99
C SER A 121 -4.11 2.21 11.34
N TYR A 122 -3.72 3.49 11.37
CA TYR A 122 -3.39 4.20 12.60
C TYR A 122 -4.60 4.29 13.54
N ILE A 123 -5.76 4.73 13.04
CA ILE A 123 -6.99 4.83 13.84
C ILE A 123 -7.37 3.45 14.40
N LEU A 124 -7.29 2.39 13.59
CA LEU A 124 -7.57 1.03 14.02
C LEU A 124 -6.56 0.52 15.06
N ALA A 125 -5.27 0.83 14.90
CA ALA A 125 -4.25 0.52 15.90
C ALA A 125 -4.60 1.13 17.26
N THR A 126 -5.03 2.40 17.27
CA THR A 126 -5.46 3.09 18.49
C THR A 126 -6.71 2.45 19.11
N ILE A 127 -7.75 2.20 18.30
CA ILE A 127 -9.02 1.61 18.78
C ILE A 127 -8.82 0.22 19.38
N PHE A 128 -7.99 -0.61 18.75
CA PHE A 128 -7.77 -2.00 19.17
C PHE A 128 -6.53 -2.19 20.06
N SER A 129 -5.83 -1.10 20.41
CA SER A 129 -4.59 -1.13 21.21
C SER A 129 -3.51 -2.06 20.63
N VAL A 130 -3.38 -2.09 19.31
CA VAL A 130 -2.41 -2.91 18.57
C VAL A 130 -1.19 -2.05 18.19
N PRO A 131 0.04 -2.59 18.18
CA PRO A 131 1.21 -1.86 17.70
C PRO A 131 1.01 -1.34 16.28
N ILE A 132 1.11 -0.02 16.11
CA ILE A 132 0.91 0.66 14.82
C ILE A 132 1.83 0.07 13.74
N GLY A 133 3.08 -0.23 14.11
CA GLY A 133 4.09 -0.82 13.21
C GLY A 133 3.57 -2.03 12.44
N ASN A 134 2.91 -2.96 13.13
CA ASN A 134 2.38 -4.18 12.53
C ASN A 134 1.30 -3.88 11.48
N LEU A 135 0.42 -2.90 11.74
CA LEU A 135 -0.69 -2.57 10.83
C LEU A 135 -0.25 -1.75 9.61
N ILE A 136 0.86 -1.02 9.71
CA ILE A 136 1.40 -0.23 8.58
C ILE A 136 2.48 -0.96 7.79
N GLU A 137 3.04 -2.05 8.31
CA GLU A 137 4.15 -2.79 7.70
C GLU A 137 3.86 -3.16 6.24
N GLN A 138 2.66 -3.67 5.96
CA GLN A 138 2.27 -4.03 4.59
C GLN A 138 2.30 -2.84 3.61
N LEU A 139 2.02 -1.63 4.08
CA LEU A 139 1.99 -0.42 3.24
C LEU A 139 3.40 0.08 2.92
N PHE A 140 4.40 -0.28 3.73
CA PHE A 140 5.78 0.17 3.54
C PHE A 140 6.34 -0.24 2.16
N THR A 141 6.06 -1.47 1.73
CA THR A 141 6.46 -1.96 0.39
C THR A 141 5.83 -1.13 -0.74
N SER A 142 4.59 -0.66 -0.54
CA SER A 142 3.87 0.19 -1.47
C SER A 142 4.46 1.60 -1.54
N TYR A 143 4.84 2.18 -0.39
CA TYR A 143 5.55 3.45 -0.33
C TYR A 143 6.93 3.38 -0.98
N LEU A 144 7.67 2.29 -0.75
CA LEU A 144 8.99 2.07 -1.34
C LEU A 144 8.91 1.99 -2.87
N THR A 145 8.01 1.15 -3.39
CA THR A 145 7.81 1.02 -4.85
C THR A 145 7.35 2.32 -5.49
N THR A 146 6.44 3.05 -4.85
CA THR A 146 6.00 4.38 -5.32
C THR A 146 7.16 5.37 -5.39
N SER A 147 8.02 5.39 -4.37
CA SER A 147 9.20 6.26 -4.31
C SER A 147 10.19 5.96 -5.44
N ILE A 148 10.44 4.69 -5.74
CA ILE A 148 11.31 4.26 -6.86
C ILE A 148 10.74 4.77 -8.20
N VAL A 149 9.43 4.61 -8.42
CA VAL A 149 8.77 5.07 -9.66
C VAL A 149 8.80 6.59 -9.77
N LEU A 150 8.62 7.31 -8.67
CA LEU A 150 8.74 8.76 -8.63
C LEU A 150 10.13 9.22 -9.08
N MET A 151 11.19 8.61 -8.52
CA MET A 151 12.58 8.93 -8.88
C MET A 151 12.85 8.64 -10.36
N TYR A 152 12.38 7.52 -10.88
CA TYR A 152 12.48 7.20 -12.31
C TYR A 152 11.85 8.29 -13.20
N LEU A 153 10.65 8.77 -12.86
CA LEU A 153 9.97 9.80 -13.65
C LEU A 153 10.65 11.18 -13.55
N ILE A 154 11.23 11.51 -12.40
CA ILE A 154 12.04 12.74 -12.22
C ILE A 154 13.25 12.68 -13.15
N VAL A 155 14.04 11.61 -13.09
CA VAL A 155 15.23 11.41 -13.95
C VAL A 155 14.85 11.47 -15.43
N LYS A 156 13.78 10.78 -15.82
CA LYS A 156 13.26 10.80 -17.20
C LYS A 156 12.88 12.21 -17.67
N THR A 157 12.32 13.03 -16.78
CA THR A 157 11.91 14.41 -17.10
C THR A 157 13.13 15.32 -17.25
N ILE A 158 14.13 15.19 -16.37
CA ILE A 158 15.38 15.93 -16.43
C ILE A 158 16.13 15.60 -17.73
N ASN A 159 16.32 14.31 -18.02
CA ASN A 159 17.02 13.86 -19.24
C ASN A 159 16.35 14.36 -20.53
N ARG A 160 15.02 14.43 -20.55
CA ARG A 160 14.30 15.03 -21.67
C ARG A 160 14.62 16.51 -21.83
N LYS A 161 14.56 17.30 -20.75
CA LYS A 161 14.87 18.74 -20.80
C LYS A 161 16.30 19.01 -21.27
N ILE A 162 17.27 18.24 -20.78
CA ILE A 162 18.68 18.36 -21.20
C ILE A 162 18.81 18.11 -22.71
N LYS A 163 18.20 17.03 -23.22
CA LYS A 163 18.23 16.74 -24.67
C LYS A 163 17.55 17.84 -25.49
N THR A 164 16.45 18.43 -25.01
CA THR A 164 15.80 19.52 -25.74
C THR A 164 16.67 20.78 -25.78
N MET A 165 17.38 21.10 -24.69
CA MET A 165 18.30 22.24 -24.62
C MET A 165 19.54 22.05 -25.49
N ASN A 166 20.05 20.82 -25.62
CA ASN A 166 21.22 20.53 -26.45
C ASN A 166 20.91 20.41 -27.95
N ASN A 167 19.63 20.30 -28.32
CA ASN A 167 19.16 20.23 -29.72
C ASN A 167 18.54 21.56 -30.19
N LEU A 168 18.69 22.63 -29.41
CA LEU A 168 18.37 24.03 -29.72
C LEU A 168 19.69 24.79 -29.88
#